data_AF-G4YIM5-F1
#
_entry.id   AF-G4YIM5-F1
#
_cell.length_a   1.000
_cell.length_b   1.000
_cell.length_c   1.000
_cell.angle_alpha   90.00
_cell.angle_beta   90.00
_cell.angle_gamma   90.00
#
_symmetry.space_group_name_H-M   'P 1'
#
loop_
_entity.id
_entity.type
_entity.pdbx_description
1 polymer ?
#
loop_
_entity_poly.entity_id
_entity_poly.type
_entity_poly.pdbx_seq_one_letter_code
_entity_poly.pdbx_strand_id
1 'polypeptide(L)'
;MTPYLTCQRCNCVTFIDVQRVRRKADQLAASMQPLNDAGEREDTTLLYEQVPKCPGCGSTRYLRAGVVSFQEQIEEERNAIKEFERRRVPATALLQRIARGFLGRLEFRRRLVERERYLREINRAATRIQTRVRGMQARRRTVIERCLRIIRFMAPQILSYALAARPNEPPVFWYTNTAELGVFYWNYREYVRRSGGKPTLIKVENNVLEITRRVLRREYALVSRIQARWRGLTTRMVFREFKRQKGWLKGIRQSPAVKIQRLVRGDASRRRCRALQVTIKYPTQREAYRREMAARDQQAKALAFRERLMAKYKHQFQIKRTTRMIVQQAKPSKHVDFRSWSSNRNQNAVRFAEIKRQLEGKHGRLRGPKFHILKAQMYAPLAAPRPSSKVSVDDRA
;
A
#
# COMPACT_ATOMS: atom_id res chain seq x y z
N MET A 1 16.49 -45.14 -129.52
CA MET A 1 16.46 -45.50 -128.10
C MET A 1 15.61 -44.49 -127.34
N THR A 2 14.65 -44.94 -126.54
CA THR A 2 13.87 -44.07 -125.63
C THR A 2 14.75 -43.68 -124.43
N PRO A 3 14.85 -42.40 -124.04
CA PRO A 3 15.65 -42.00 -122.89
C PRO A 3 15.01 -42.50 -121.59
N TYR A 4 15.84 -43.06 -120.72
CA TYR A 4 15.45 -43.59 -119.41
C TYR A 4 15.73 -42.55 -118.33
N LEU A 5 14.82 -42.42 -117.37
CA LEU A 5 15.06 -41.71 -116.12
C LEU A 5 15.06 -42.72 -114.97
N THR A 6 16.04 -42.65 -114.10
CA THR A 6 16.09 -43.44 -112.86
C THR A 6 15.84 -42.54 -111.67
N CYS A 7 14.98 -42.97 -110.76
CA CYS A 7 14.74 -42.19 -109.55
C CYS A 7 15.75 -42.51 -108.46
N GLN A 8 16.46 -41.51 -107.96
CA GLN A 8 17.43 -41.65 -106.88
C GLN A 8 16.82 -42.15 -105.55
N ARG A 9 15.50 -42.02 -105.37
CA ARG A 9 14.80 -42.40 -104.13
C ARG A 9 14.15 -43.78 -104.17
N CYS A 10 13.59 -44.17 -105.31
CA CYS A 10 12.85 -45.43 -105.51
C CYS A 10 13.66 -46.47 -106.31
N ASN A 11 14.76 -46.05 -106.96
CA ASN A 11 15.48 -46.80 -107.99
C ASN A 11 14.61 -47.30 -109.17
N CYS A 12 13.36 -46.84 -109.27
CA CYS A 12 12.47 -47.20 -110.38
C CYS A 12 12.89 -46.44 -111.65
N VAL A 13 12.79 -47.14 -112.78
CA VAL A 13 12.99 -46.58 -114.11
C VAL A 13 11.67 -46.04 -114.63
N THR A 14 11.65 -44.79 -115.06
CA THR A 14 10.58 -44.19 -115.86
C THR A 14 11.02 -44.06 -117.31
N PHE A 15 10.11 -44.46 -118.19
CA PHE A 15 10.30 -44.36 -119.63
C PHE A 15 9.67 -43.07 -120.13
N ILE A 16 10.39 -42.32 -120.97
CA ILE A 16 9.82 -41.20 -121.71
C ILE A 16 9.45 -41.72 -123.10
N ASP A 17 8.16 -41.59 -123.45
CA ASP A 17 7.67 -41.93 -124.78
C ASP A 17 8.06 -40.83 -125.78
N VAL A 18 9.17 -41.06 -126.48
CA VAL A 18 9.72 -40.12 -127.48
C VAL A 18 8.75 -39.89 -128.64
N GLN A 19 7.86 -40.83 -128.94
CA GLN A 19 6.90 -40.64 -130.03
C GLN A 19 5.81 -39.64 -129.65
N ARG A 20 5.37 -39.62 -128.39
CA ARG A 20 4.48 -38.57 -127.87
C ARG A 20 5.15 -37.21 -127.86
N VAL A 21 6.40 -37.14 -127.42
CA VAL A 21 7.21 -35.91 -127.42
C VAL A 21 7.35 -35.36 -128.84
N ARG A 22 7.67 -36.22 -129.82
CA ARG A 22 7.81 -35.83 -131.24
C ARG A 22 6.49 -35.39 -131.87
N ARG A 23 5.40 -36.15 -131.68
CA ARG A 23 4.08 -35.79 -132.26
C ARG A 23 3.57 -34.42 -131.78
N LYS A 24 3.86 -34.04 -130.53
CA LYS A 24 3.52 -32.70 -130.02
C LYS A 24 4.49 -31.61 -130.47
N ALA A 25 5.78 -31.92 -130.62
CA ALA A 25 6.73 -31.01 -131.26
C ALA A 25 6.34 -30.72 -132.72
N ASP A 26 5.85 -31.75 -133.44
CA ASP A 26 5.34 -31.62 -134.80
C ASP A 26 4.01 -30.82 -134.83
N GLN A 27 3.13 -30.97 -133.82
CA GLN A 27 1.92 -30.14 -133.67
C GLN A 27 2.24 -28.67 -133.35
N LEU A 28 3.29 -28.41 -132.55
CA LEU A 28 3.81 -27.06 -132.30
C LEU A 28 4.43 -26.42 -133.55
N ALA A 29 5.11 -27.22 -134.39
CA ALA A 29 5.62 -26.77 -135.67
C ALA A 29 4.49 -26.49 -136.68
N ALA A 30 3.39 -27.26 -136.63
CA ALA A 30 2.22 -27.06 -137.49
C ALA A 30 1.32 -25.88 -137.05
N SER A 31 1.29 -25.52 -135.76
CA SER A 31 0.55 -24.36 -135.25
C SER A 31 1.27 -23.02 -135.48
N MET A 32 2.48 -23.01 -136.06
CA MET A 32 3.23 -21.81 -136.43
C MET A 32 3.06 -21.45 -137.92
N GLN A 33 1.82 -21.26 -138.38
CA GLN A 33 1.55 -20.52 -139.63
C GLN A 33 1.03 -19.10 -139.32
N PRO A 34 1.39 -18.08 -140.14
CA PRO A 34 1.26 -16.67 -139.74
C PRO A 34 -0.05 -15.99 -140.21
N LEU A 35 -0.48 -14.99 -139.41
CA LEU A 35 -1.47 -13.90 -139.66
C LEU A 35 -2.97 -14.33 -139.63
N ASN A 36 -3.92 -13.66 -138.95
CA ASN A 36 -4.12 -12.24 -138.59
C ASN A 36 -5.01 -12.05 -137.33
N ASP A 37 -4.81 -10.88 -136.70
CA ASP A 37 -5.69 -10.07 -135.83
C ASP A 37 -6.32 -10.59 -134.52
N ALA A 38 -5.91 -9.91 -133.43
CA ALA A 38 -6.65 -9.57 -132.22
C ALA A 38 -7.31 -10.72 -131.40
N GLY A 39 -6.58 -11.22 -130.40
CA GLY A 39 -7.15 -11.98 -129.28
C GLY A 39 -6.08 -12.65 -128.44
N GLU A 40 -5.97 -12.24 -127.17
CA GLU A 40 -5.43 -12.97 -126.02
C GLU A 40 -4.18 -13.87 -126.23
N ARG A 41 -3.03 -13.43 -125.67
CA ARG A 41 -1.90 -14.32 -125.41
C ARG A 41 -2.33 -15.39 -124.39
N GLU A 42 -2.84 -16.51 -124.87
CA GLU A 42 -2.96 -17.71 -124.06
C GLU A 42 -1.57 -18.15 -123.58
N ASP A 43 -1.47 -18.46 -122.29
CA ASP A 43 -0.28 -18.96 -121.62
C ASP A 43 0.24 -20.23 -122.31
N THR A 44 1.35 -20.10 -123.06
CA THR A 44 2.03 -21.21 -123.74
C THR A 44 2.74 -22.17 -122.78
N THR A 45 2.61 -22.00 -121.47
CA THR A 45 3.17 -22.88 -120.43
C THR A 45 2.46 -24.24 -120.32
N LEU A 46 1.25 -24.39 -120.85
CA LEU A 46 0.56 -25.68 -120.99
C LEU A 46 1.16 -26.59 -122.10
N LEU A 47 2.11 -26.07 -122.90
CA LEU A 47 2.70 -26.78 -124.03
C LEU A 47 4.00 -27.53 -123.70
N TYR A 48 4.57 -27.35 -122.50
CA TYR A 48 5.71 -28.15 -122.05
C TYR A 48 5.24 -29.43 -121.35
N GLU A 49 5.66 -30.60 -121.84
CA GLU A 49 5.31 -31.89 -121.23
C GLU A 49 5.89 -32.00 -119.81
N GLN A 50 5.01 -32.24 -118.83
CA GLN A 50 5.44 -32.54 -117.46
C GLN A 50 6.18 -33.88 -117.43
N VAL A 51 7.40 -33.88 -116.88
CA VAL A 51 8.19 -35.11 -116.67
C VAL A 51 7.33 -36.14 -115.92
N PRO A 52 7.27 -37.40 -116.37
CA PRO A 52 6.48 -38.42 -115.70
C PRO A 52 6.98 -38.62 -114.27
N LYS A 53 6.05 -38.65 -113.31
CA LYS A 53 6.36 -38.90 -111.88
C LYS A 53 6.97 -40.31 -111.73
N CYS A 54 7.93 -40.50 -110.81
CA CYS A 54 8.42 -41.87 -110.48
C CYS A 54 7.20 -42.73 -110.08
N PRO A 55 7.02 -43.94 -110.65
CA PRO A 55 5.94 -44.84 -110.25
C PRO A 55 6.09 -45.33 -108.80
N GLY A 56 7.32 -45.33 -108.26
CA GLY A 56 7.60 -45.70 -106.88
C GLY A 56 7.36 -44.58 -105.86
N CYS A 57 7.90 -43.37 -106.07
CA CYS A 57 7.83 -42.29 -105.06
C CYS A 57 6.88 -41.13 -105.42
N GLY A 58 6.27 -41.13 -106.61
CA GLY A 58 5.33 -40.10 -107.05
C GLY A 58 5.92 -38.70 -107.27
N SER A 59 7.23 -38.52 -107.13
CA SER A 59 7.91 -37.23 -107.27
C SER A 59 8.73 -37.16 -108.56
N THR A 60 8.84 -35.96 -109.13
CA THR A 60 9.74 -35.63 -110.25
C THR A 60 11.11 -35.11 -109.78
N ARG A 61 11.24 -34.73 -108.50
CA ARG A 61 12.42 -34.02 -107.96
C ARG A 61 13.71 -34.85 -107.95
N TYR A 62 13.57 -36.17 -107.87
CA TYR A 62 14.70 -37.10 -107.67
C TYR A 62 14.98 -37.95 -108.92
N LEU A 63 14.46 -37.57 -110.09
CA LEU A 63 14.72 -38.26 -111.34
C LEU A 63 16.05 -37.80 -111.92
N ARG A 64 16.90 -38.74 -112.30
CA ARG A 64 18.17 -38.48 -113.00
C ARG A 64 18.15 -39.15 -114.36
N ALA A 65 18.77 -38.50 -115.35
CA ALA A 65 18.87 -39.05 -116.70
C ALA A 65 19.86 -40.23 -116.73
N GLY A 66 19.48 -41.31 -117.41
CA GLY A 66 20.28 -42.53 -117.56
C GLY A 66 19.82 -43.69 -116.69
N VAL A 67 20.36 -44.88 -116.98
CA VAL A 67 20.16 -46.09 -116.17
C VAL A 67 21.31 -46.18 -115.18
N VAL A 68 21.16 -45.51 -114.04
CA VAL A 68 22.12 -45.56 -112.94
C VAL A 68 21.46 -46.28 -111.77
N SER A 69 22.11 -47.29 -111.21
CA SER A 69 21.63 -47.93 -109.99
C SER A 69 21.94 -47.03 -108.80
N PHE A 70 20.90 -46.52 -108.14
CA PHE A 70 21.03 -45.78 -106.88
C PHE A 70 20.86 -46.69 -105.65
N GLN A 71 20.92 -48.01 -105.84
CA GLN A 71 20.67 -49.00 -104.80
C GLN A 71 21.61 -48.84 -103.61
N GLU A 72 22.91 -48.67 -103.86
CA GLU A 72 23.93 -48.48 -102.82
C GLU A 72 23.67 -47.23 -101.99
N GLN A 73 23.35 -46.10 -102.63
CA GLN A 73 23.03 -44.85 -101.93
C GLN A 73 21.76 -44.98 -101.08
N ILE A 74 20.73 -45.65 -101.61
CA ILE A 74 19.49 -45.90 -100.87
C ILE A 74 19.75 -46.82 -99.67
N GLU A 75 20.61 -47.82 -99.81
CA GLU A 75 20.99 -48.74 -98.73
C GLU A 75 21.86 -48.06 -97.67
N GLU A 76 22.80 -47.21 -98.08
CA GLU A 76 23.58 -46.36 -97.19
C GLU A 76 22.70 -45.39 -96.39
N GLU A 77 21.76 -44.69 -97.05
CA GLU A 77 20.79 -43.83 -96.39
C GLU A 77 19.91 -44.61 -95.41
N ARG A 78 19.44 -45.81 -95.80
CA ARG A 78 18.65 -46.69 -94.91
C ARG A 78 19.47 -47.17 -93.70
N ASN A 79 20.74 -47.50 -93.90
CA ASN A 79 21.64 -47.91 -92.82
C ASN A 79 21.97 -46.73 -91.90
N ALA A 80 22.20 -45.54 -92.44
CA ALA A 80 22.39 -44.32 -91.67
C ALA A 80 21.16 -43.97 -90.83
N ILE A 81 19.94 -44.12 -91.38
CA ILE A 81 18.69 -43.94 -90.64
C ILE A 81 18.57 -44.97 -89.50
N LYS A 82 18.83 -46.25 -89.78
CA LYS A 82 18.79 -47.31 -88.76
C LYS A 82 19.83 -47.09 -87.66
N GLU A 83 21.04 -46.65 -88.00
CA GLU A 83 22.07 -46.31 -87.03
C GLU A 83 21.70 -45.08 -86.20
N PHE A 84 21.12 -44.06 -86.83
CA PHE A 84 20.61 -42.89 -86.13
C PHE A 84 19.50 -43.27 -85.14
N GLU A 85 18.56 -44.13 -85.54
CA GLU A 85 17.50 -44.66 -84.67
C GLU A 85 18.07 -45.47 -83.50
N ARG A 86 19.07 -46.33 -83.76
CA ARG A 86 19.78 -47.09 -82.70
C ARG A 86 20.47 -46.18 -81.70
N ARG A 87 21.06 -45.06 -82.14
CA ARG A 87 21.75 -44.07 -81.27
C ARG A 87 20.77 -43.12 -80.57
N ARG A 88 19.57 -42.93 -81.11
CA ARG A 88 18.56 -42.00 -80.55
C ARG A 88 18.04 -42.42 -79.18
N VAL A 89 17.76 -43.70 -78.97
CA VAL A 89 17.26 -44.21 -77.67
C VAL A 89 18.27 -44.01 -76.53
N PRO A 90 19.55 -44.41 -76.64
CA PRO A 90 20.52 -44.15 -75.56
C PRO A 90 20.80 -42.65 -75.38
N ALA A 91 20.82 -41.85 -76.45
CA ALA A 91 20.98 -40.41 -76.36
C ALA A 91 19.80 -39.74 -75.60
N THR A 92 18.56 -40.12 -75.91
CA THR A 92 17.38 -39.61 -75.18
C THR A 92 17.35 -40.06 -73.72
N ALA A 93 17.71 -41.31 -73.43
CA ALA A 93 17.85 -41.81 -72.06
C ALA A 93 18.90 -41.02 -71.25
N LEU A 94 20.04 -40.69 -71.88
CA LEU A 94 21.08 -39.85 -71.29
C LEU A 94 20.55 -38.44 -71.00
N LEU A 95 19.86 -37.81 -71.95
CA LEU A 95 19.25 -36.49 -71.77
C LEU A 95 18.21 -36.50 -70.65
N GLN A 96 17.35 -37.52 -70.58
CA GLN A 96 16.36 -37.68 -69.50
C GLN A 96 17.04 -37.84 -68.13
N ARG A 97 18.13 -38.59 -68.05
CA ARG A 97 18.90 -38.76 -66.81
C ARG A 97 19.51 -37.43 -66.34
N ILE A 98 20.10 -36.67 -67.26
CA ILE A 98 20.65 -35.34 -66.96
C ILE A 98 19.52 -34.39 -66.50
N ALA A 99 18.40 -34.36 -67.22
CA ALA A 99 17.26 -33.51 -66.90
C ALA A 99 16.66 -33.84 -65.52
N ARG A 100 16.43 -35.12 -65.22
CA ARG A 100 15.94 -35.57 -63.89
C ARG A 100 16.93 -35.23 -62.78
N GLY A 101 18.22 -35.45 -63.01
CA GLY A 101 19.27 -35.10 -62.04
C GLY A 101 19.36 -33.59 -61.79
N PHE A 102 19.19 -32.77 -62.83
CA PHE A 102 19.14 -31.32 -62.71
C PHE A 102 17.91 -30.86 -61.92
N LEU A 103 16.72 -31.36 -62.25
CA LEU A 103 15.47 -31.04 -61.55
C LEU A 103 15.53 -31.48 -60.08
N GLY A 104 16.04 -32.68 -59.79
CA GLY A 104 16.22 -33.16 -58.43
C GLY A 104 17.16 -32.28 -57.59
N ARG A 105 18.27 -31.79 -58.18
CA ARG A 105 19.14 -30.82 -57.51
C ARG A 105 18.46 -29.47 -57.28
N LEU A 106 17.66 -29.01 -58.24
CA LEU A 106 16.91 -27.75 -58.12
C LEU A 106 15.85 -27.84 -57.01
N GLU A 107 15.09 -28.93 -56.95
CA GLU A 107 14.14 -29.21 -55.88
C GLU A 107 14.81 -29.36 -54.51
N PHE A 108 15.95 -30.07 -54.45
CA PHE A 108 16.73 -30.19 -53.22
C PHE A 108 17.16 -28.83 -52.69
N ARG A 109 17.72 -27.96 -53.56
CA ARG A 109 18.08 -26.58 -53.18
C ARG A 109 16.86 -25.79 -52.69
N ARG A 110 15.73 -25.91 -53.38
CA ARG A 110 14.47 -25.27 -52.97
C ARG A 110 14.03 -25.73 -51.58
N ARG A 111 13.97 -27.04 -51.33
CA ARG A 111 13.60 -27.61 -50.01
C ARG A 111 14.57 -27.22 -48.91
N LEU A 112 15.87 -27.13 -49.22
CA LEU A 112 16.89 -26.68 -48.27
C LEU A 112 16.63 -25.23 -47.84
N VAL A 113 16.35 -24.33 -48.80
CA VAL A 113 15.98 -22.94 -48.52
C VAL A 113 14.66 -22.84 -47.75
N GLU A 114 13.65 -23.63 -48.11
CA GLU A 114 12.36 -23.68 -47.40
C GLU A 114 12.54 -24.18 -45.95
N ARG A 115 13.33 -25.23 -45.75
CA ARG A 115 13.68 -25.75 -44.41
C ARG A 115 14.41 -24.69 -43.58
N GLU A 116 15.38 -23.99 -44.16
CA GLU A 116 16.08 -22.90 -43.47
C GLU A 116 15.12 -21.76 -43.08
N ARG A 117 14.21 -21.37 -43.97
CA ARG A 117 13.19 -20.35 -43.68
C ARG A 117 12.28 -20.79 -42.54
N TYR A 118 11.79 -22.03 -42.59
CA TYR A 118 10.96 -22.62 -41.54
C TYR A 118 11.69 -22.67 -40.18
N LEU A 119 12.95 -23.11 -40.16
CA LEU A 119 13.77 -23.10 -38.94
C LEU A 119 14.01 -21.68 -38.42
N ARG A 120 14.23 -20.69 -39.29
CA ARG A 120 14.35 -19.28 -38.89
C ARG A 120 13.05 -18.77 -38.26
N GLU A 121 11.90 -19.14 -38.79
CA GLU A 121 10.59 -18.78 -38.23
C GLU A 121 10.38 -19.40 -36.84
N ILE A 122 10.65 -20.70 -36.69
CA ILE A 122 10.59 -21.38 -35.39
C ILE A 122 11.54 -20.73 -34.39
N ASN A 123 12.80 -20.49 -34.78
CA ASN A 123 13.80 -19.91 -33.89
C ASN A 123 13.42 -18.48 -33.48
N ARG A 124 12.85 -17.69 -34.39
CA ARG A 124 12.30 -16.35 -34.06
C ARG A 124 11.13 -16.45 -33.08
N ALA A 125 10.20 -17.38 -33.30
CA ALA A 125 9.07 -17.61 -32.40
C ALA A 125 9.54 -18.08 -31.01
N ALA A 126 10.43 -19.07 -30.96
CA ALA A 126 11.03 -19.58 -29.74
C ALA A 126 11.77 -18.49 -28.97
N THR A 127 12.56 -17.66 -29.66
CA THR A 127 13.26 -16.52 -29.05
C THR A 127 12.26 -15.55 -28.42
N ARG A 128 11.17 -15.19 -29.12
CA ARG A 128 10.12 -14.30 -28.58
C ARG A 128 9.42 -14.90 -27.34
N ILE A 129 9.15 -16.20 -27.34
CA ILE A 129 8.54 -16.89 -26.20
C ILE A 129 9.52 -16.91 -25.02
N GLN A 130 10.77 -17.30 -25.27
CA GLN A 130 11.82 -17.37 -24.24
C GLN A 130 12.10 -16.00 -23.62
N THR A 131 12.20 -14.93 -24.41
CA THR A 131 12.42 -13.58 -23.88
C THR A 131 11.24 -13.13 -23.02
N ARG A 132 9.99 -13.40 -23.45
CA ARG A 132 8.79 -13.10 -22.66
C ARG A 132 8.78 -13.88 -21.34
N VAL A 133 9.07 -15.17 -21.36
CA VAL A 133 9.11 -16.02 -20.16
C VAL A 133 10.22 -15.56 -19.19
N ARG A 134 11.44 -15.32 -19.69
CA ARG A 134 12.55 -14.78 -18.88
C ARG A 134 12.17 -13.43 -18.25
N GLY A 135 11.54 -12.55 -19.01
CA GLY A 135 11.06 -11.25 -18.52
C GLY A 135 9.97 -11.38 -17.44
N MET A 136 9.00 -12.29 -17.63
CA MET A 136 7.98 -12.58 -16.61
C MET A 136 8.60 -13.13 -15.33
N GLN A 137 9.53 -14.08 -15.44
CA GLN A 137 10.22 -14.68 -14.30
C GLN A 137 11.09 -13.65 -13.55
N ALA A 138 11.75 -12.73 -14.26
CA ALA A 138 12.55 -11.67 -13.67
C ALA A 138 11.68 -10.67 -12.91
N ARG A 139 10.58 -10.19 -13.51
CA ARG A 139 9.63 -9.29 -12.82
C ARG A 139 8.99 -9.94 -11.60
N ARG A 140 8.61 -11.21 -11.71
CA ARG A 140 8.06 -11.95 -10.57
C ARG A 140 9.09 -12.07 -9.44
N ARG A 141 10.34 -12.39 -9.77
CA ARG A 141 11.44 -12.43 -8.82
C ARG A 141 11.65 -11.09 -8.10
N THR A 142 11.71 -9.98 -8.84
CA THR A 142 11.94 -8.66 -8.24
C THR A 142 10.81 -8.23 -7.30
N VAL A 143 9.55 -8.54 -7.66
CA VAL A 143 8.39 -8.30 -6.80
C VAL A 143 8.50 -9.11 -5.52
N ILE A 144 8.82 -10.41 -5.60
CA ILE A 144 8.95 -11.27 -4.42
C ILE A 144 10.11 -10.83 -3.54
N GLU A 145 11.28 -10.51 -4.10
CA GLU A 145 12.42 -9.98 -3.35
C GLU A 145 12.10 -8.64 -2.66
N ARG A 146 11.28 -7.79 -3.27
CA ARG A 146 10.77 -6.57 -2.64
C ARG A 146 9.84 -6.91 -1.46
N CYS A 147 8.91 -7.84 -1.65
CA CYS A 147 8.02 -8.33 -0.60
C CYS A 147 8.78 -8.93 0.58
N LEU A 148 9.82 -9.73 0.33
CA LEU A 148 10.69 -10.30 1.34
C LEU A 148 11.46 -9.23 2.12
N ARG A 149 11.97 -8.19 1.43
CA ARG A 149 12.59 -7.04 2.10
C ARG A 149 11.62 -6.32 3.02
N ILE A 150 10.38 -6.08 2.59
CA ILE A 150 9.34 -5.51 3.46
C ILE A 150 9.18 -6.39 4.70
N ILE A 151 8.93 -7.70 4.52
CA ILE A 151 8.73 -8.62 5.65
C ILE A 151 9.94 -8.60 6.61
N ARG A 152 11.17 -8.59 6.09
CA ARG A 152 12.41 -8.56 6.89
C ARG A 152 12.51 -7.35 7.81
N PHE A 153 12.07 -6.18 7.37
CA PHE A 153 12.18 -4.94 8.15
C PHE A 153 10.93 -4.62 8.98
N MET A 154 9.88 -5.45 8.90
CA MET A 154 8.64 -5.17 9.61
C MET A 154 8.72 -5.55 11.09
N ALA A 155 7.98 -4.80 11.90
CA ALA A 155 7.93 -5.03 13.34
C ALA A 155 7.42 -6.46 13.66
N PRO A 156 8.05 -7.19 14.60
CA PRO A 156 7.69 -8.57 14.92
C PRO A 156 6.22 -8.76 15.30
N GLN A 157 5.62 -7.76 15.95
CA GLN A 157 4.20 -7.77 16.35
C GLN A 157 3.24 -7.69 15.15
N ILE A 158 3.63 -7.00 14.08
CA ILE A 158 2.83 -6.92 12.85
C ILE A 158 2.99 -8.22 12.07
N LEU A 159 4.20 -8.78 12.03
CA LEU A 159 4.46 -10.05 11.40
C LEU A 159 3.69 -11.19 12.11
N SER A 160 3.73 -11.27 13.43
CA SER A 160 2.96 -12.27 14.19
C SER A 160 1.46 -12.15 13.95
N TYR A 161 0.93 -10.93 13.87
CA TYR A 161 -0.47 -10.69 13.47
C TYR A 161 -0.78 -11.20 12.06
N ALA A 162 0.14 -11.03 11.11
CA ALA A 162 -0.03 -11.47 9.73
C ALA A 162 0.04 -13.01 9.59
N LEU A 163 0.85 -13.66 10.42
CA LEU A 163 1.02 -15.11 10.44
C LEU A 163 -0.10 -15.85 11.18
N ALA A 164 -0.82 -15.17 12.07
CA ALA A 164 -1.94 -15.76 12.79
C ALA A 164 -3.02 -16.30 11.82
N ALA A 165 -3.44 -17.54 12.04
CA ALA A 165 -4.49 -18.18 11.26
C ALA A 165 -5.83 -17.47 11.45
N ARG A 166 -6.58 -17.29 10.36
CA ARG A 166 -7.92 -16.69 10.37
C ARG A 166 -8.85 -17.48 9.48
N PRO A 167 -10.13 -17.61 9.86
CA PRO A 167 -11.11 -18.36 9.07
C PRO A 167 -11.38 -17.72 7.69
N ASN A 168 -11.24 -16.40 7.57
CA ASN A 168 -11.60 -15.67 6.35
C ASN A 168 -10.42 -15.44 5.39
N GLU A 169 -9.20 -15.87 5.74
CA GLU A 169 -8.01 -15.64 4.93
C GLU A 169 -7.31 -16.97 4.63
N PRO A 170 -6.63 -17.12 3.48
CA PRO A 170 -6.00 -18.39 3.11
C PRO A 170 -4.95 -18.82 4.15
N PRO A 171 -4.73 -20.12 4.39
CA PRO A 171 -3.67 -20.55 5.30
C PRO A 171 -2.30 -20.12 4.75
N VAL A 172 -1.47 -19.61 5.65
CA VAL A 172 -0.12 -19.10 5.37
C VAL A 172 0.86 -19.86 6.24
N PHE A 173 2.03 -20.17 5.70
CA PHE A 173 3.11 -20.80 6.45
C PHE A 173 4.32 -19.89 6.55
N TRP A 174 5.12 -20.09 7.59
CA TRP A 174 6.36 -19.35 7.82
C TRP A 174 7.43 -20.25 8.42
N TYR A 175 8.68 -19.86 8.21
CA TYR A 175 9.83 -20.63 8.69
C TYR A 175 10.21 -20.14 10.09
N THR A 176 10.44 -21.08 11.00
CA THR A 176 10.84 -20.81 12.38
C THR A 176 12.35 -20.71 12.53
N ASN A 177 13.11 -21.47 11.74
CA ASN A 177 14.56 -21.52 11.80
C ASN A 177 15.19 -20.23 11.23
N THR A 178 16.01 -19.56 12.04
CA THR A 178 16.67 -18.29 11.68
C THR A 178 17.71 -18.45 10.58
N ALA A 179 18.45 -19.58 10.56
CA ALA A 179 19.43 -19.87 9.52
C ALA A 179 18.76 -20.07 8.15
N GLU A 180 17.65 -20.81 8.13
CA GLU A 180 16.84 -21.01 6.93
C GLU A 180 16.24 -19.70 6.44
N LEU A 181 15.72 -18.87 7.35
CA LEU A 181 15.24 -17.53 7.03
C LEU A 181 16.34 -16.66 6.42
N GLY A 182 17.58 -16.75 6.92
CA GLY A 182 18.73 -16.05 6.35
C GLY A 182 18.95 -16.41 4.88
N VAL A 183 18.96 -17.70 4.56
CA VAL A 183 19.08 -18.19 3.18
C VAL A 183 17.86 -17.78 2.34
N PHE A 184 16.66 -17.85 2.91
CA PHE A 184 15.42 -17.48 2.24
C PHE A 184 15.37 -16.00 1.86
N TYR A 185 15.82 -15.11 2.74
CA TYR A 185 15.91 -13.67 2.46
C TYR A 185 17.01 -13.33 1.45
N TRP A 186 18.11 -14.08 1.45
CA TRP A 186 19.19 -13.89 0.48
C TRP A 186 18.76 -14.35 -0.92
N ASN A 187 18.27 -15.58 -1.05
CA ASN A 187 17.82 -16.16 -2.30
C ASN A 187 16.75 -17.24 -2.07
N TYR A 188 15.49 -16.81 -2.11
CA TYR A 188 14.35 -17.71 -1.90
C TYR A 188 14.25 -18.85 -2.92
N ARG A 189 14.72 -18.65 -4.16
CA ARG A 189 14.71 -19.71 -5.19
C ARG A 189 15.73 -20.80 -4.88
N GLU A 190 16.90 -20.41 -4.39
CA GLU A 190 17.93 -21.35 -3.96
C GLU A 190 17.44 -22.16 -2.77
N TYR A 191 16.78 -21.50 -1.81
CA TYR A 191 16.16 -22.18 -0.67
C TYR A 191 15.13 -23.24 -1.13
N VAL A 192 14.22 -22.87 -2.04
CA VAL A 192 13.21 -23.81 -2.59
C VAL A 192 13.88 -24.98 -3.33
N ARG A 193 14.96 -24.72 -4.07
CA ARG A 193 15.72 -25.78 -4.76
C ARG A 193 16.36 -26.74 -3.76
N ARG A 194 17.02 -26.23 -2.72
CA ARG A 194 17.65 -27.03 -1.65
C ARG A 194 16.63 -27.81 -0.82
N SER A 195 15.43 -27.26 -0.65
CA SER A 195 14.31 -27.92 0.01
C SER A 195 13.63 -29.00 -0.86
N GLY A 196 14.20 -29.32 -2.03
CA GLY A 196 13.65 -30.33 -2.94
C GLY A 196 12.30 -29.94 -3.57
N GLY A 197 11.97 -28.64 -3.61
CA GLY A 197 10.70 -28.16 -4.17
C GLY A 197 9.46 -28.43 -3.32
N LYS A 198 9.65 -28.75 -2.03
CA LYS A 198 8.57 -28.90 -1.05
C LYS A 198 8.67 -27.77 -0.01
N PRO A 199 7.80 -26.75 -0.03
CA PRO A 199 6.68 -26.50 -0.95
C PRO A 199 7.12 -25.96 -2.33
N THR A 200 6.24 -26.08 -3.33
CA THR A 200 6.53 -25.64 -4.70
C THR A 200 6.81 -24.14 -4.77
N LEU A 201 7.63 -23.73 -5.74
CA LEU A 201 8.02 -22.32 -5.92
C LEU A 201 6.80 -21.39 -6.01
N ILE A 202 5.78 -21.79 -6.77
CA ILE A 202 4.55 -21.01 -6.94
C ILE A 202 3.83 -20.84 -5.60
N LYS A 203 3.74 -21.89 -4.80
CA LYS A 203 3.11 -21.84 -3.47
C LYS A 203 3.88 -20.92 -2.53
N VAL A 204 5.21 -20.98 -2.54
CA VAL A 204 6.08 -20.09 -1.75
C VAL A 204 5.91 -18.64 -2.16
N GLU A 205 5.94 -18.34 -3.46
CA GLU A 205 5.78 -16.97 -3.95
C GLU A 205 4.40 -16.40 -3.63
N ASN A 206 3.33 -17.18 -3.81
CA ASN A 206 1.97 -16.76 -3.45
C ASN A 206 1.83 -16.53 -1.94
N ASN A 207 2.45 -17.39 -1.14
CA ASN A 207 2.47 -17.26 0.31
C ASN A 207 3.18 -15.97 0.76
N VAL A 208 4.34 -15.65 0.18
CA VAL A 208 5.04 -14.39 0.44
C VAL A 208 4.17 -13.18 0.08
N LEU A 209 3.52 -13.19 -1.08
CA LEU A 209 2.62 -12.11 -1.51
C LEU A 209 1.43 -11.94 -0.57
N GLU A 210 0.89 -13.04 -0.05
CA GLU A 210 -0.20 -13.02 0.93
C GLU A 210 0.26 -12.44 2.27
N ILE A 211 1.42 -12.87 2.79
CA ILE A 211 2.00 -12.31 4.03
C ILE A 211 2.20 -10.81 3.87
N THR A 212 2.86 -10.36 2.80
CA THR A 212 3.09 -8.92 2.59
C THR A 212 1.78 -8.15 2.51
N ARG A 213 0.74 -8.69 1.85
CA ARG A 213 -0.59 -8.05 1.82
C ARG A 213 -1.17 -7.89 3.23
N ARG A 214 -1.09 -8.92 4.09
CA ARG A 214 -1.59 -8.84 5.48
C ARG A 214 -0.81 -7.87 6.33
N VAL A 215 0.51 -7.90 6.21
CA VAL A 215 1.44 -7.00 6.90
C VAL A 215 1.11 -5.54 6.56
N LEU A 216 1.01 -5.20 5.27
CA LEU A 216 0.68 -3.84 4.82
C LEU A 216 -0.74 -3.43 5.24
N ARG A 217 -1.75 -4.30 5.11
CA ARG A 217 -3.11 -4.00 5.58
C ARG A 217 -3.14 -3.66 7.07
N ARG A 218 -2.39 -4.42 7.88
CA ARG A 218 -2.32 -4.16 9.33
C ARG A 218 -1.62 -2.85 9.62
N GLU A 219 -0.50 -2.58 8.95
CA GLU A 219 0.21 -1.31 9.06
C GLU A 219 -0.69 -0.13 8.71
N TYR A 220 -1.36 -0.17 7.56
CA TYR A 220 -2.30 0.88 7.16
C TYR A 220 -3.42 1.08 8.18
N ALA A 221 -4.01 -0.01 8.70
CA ALA A 221 -5.05 0.11 9.73
C ALA A 221 -4.54 0.80 11.01
N LEU A 222 -3.31 0.49 11.44
CA LEU A 222 -2.70 1.13 12.62
C LEU A 222 -2.37 2.60 12.34
N VAL A 223 -1.78 2.90 11.20
CA VAL A 223 -1.46 4.27 10.77
C VAL A 223 -2.74 5.11 10.67
N SER A 224 -3.81 4.58 10.08
CA SER A 224 -5.10 5.28 9.99
C SER A 224 -5.69 5.58 11.37
N ARG A 225 -5.56 4.68 12.35
CA ARG A 225 -6.01 4.93 13.73
C ARG A 225 -5.19 6.03 14.40
N ILE A 226 -3.87 6.01 14.24
CA ILE A 226 -2.98 7.05 14.78
C ILE A 226 -3.33 8.40 14.16
N GLN A 227 -3.47 8.46 12.83
CA GLN A 227 -3.84 9.68 12.12
C GLN A 227 -5.23 10.20 12.53
N ALA A 228 -6.22 9.33 12.70
CA ALA A 228 -7.56 9.73 13.16
C ALA A 228 -7.50 10.33 14.57
N ARG A 229 -6.76 9.72 15.49
CA ARG A 229 -6.56 10.24 16.85
C ARG A 229 -5.82 11.56 16.84
N TRP A 230 -4.77 11.69 16.03
CA TRP A 230 -4.01 12.92 15.86
C TRP A 230 -4.91 14.05 15.36
N ARG A 231 -5.66 13.83 14.26
CA ARG A 231 -6.62 14.81 13.74
C ARG A 231 -7.62 15.24 14.81
N GLY A 232 -8.16 14.30 15.59
CA GLY A 232 -9.06 14.60 16.71
C GLY A 232 -8.43 15.48 17.78
N LEU A 233 -7.18 15.24 18.16
CA LEU A 233 -6.44 16.08 19.11
C LEU A 233 -6.17 17.48 18.54
N THR A 234 -5.71 17.57 17.30
CA THR A 234 -5.46 18.84 16.62
C THR A 234 -6.74 19.68 16.55
N THR A 235 -7.86 19.10 16.12
CA THR A 235 -9.15 19.80 16.07
C THR A 235 -9.60 20.28 17.45
N ARG A 236 -9.42 19.47 18.51
CA ARG A 236 -9.76 19.89 19.88
C ARG A 236 -8.91 21.06 20.36
N MET A 237 -7.61 21.07 20.07
CA MET A 237 -6.73 22.19 20.43
C MET A 237 -7.14 23.47 19.71
N VAL A 238 -7.34 23.39 18.39
CA VAL A 238 -7.79 24.53 17.57
C VAL A 238 -9.15 25.05 18.05
N PHE A 239 -10.10 24.15 18.32
CA PHE A 239 -11.43 24.53 18.76
C PHE A 239 -11.44 25.15 20.17
N ARG A 240 -10.57 24.68 21.07
CA ARG A 240 -10.40 25.28 22.40
C ARG A 240 -9.92 26.73 22.28
N GLU A 241 -8.92 26.98 21.45
CA GLU A 241 -8.42 28.33 21.22
C GLU A 241 -9.47 29.21 20.55
N PHE A 242 -10.17 28.70 19.54
CA PHE A 242 -11.29 29.40 18.91
C PHE A 242 -12.39 29.78 19.93
N LYS A 243 -12.79 28.86 20.81
CA LYS A 243 -13.76 29.14 21.88
C LYS A 243 -13.25 30.20 22.86
N ARG A 244 -11.95 30.19 23.19
CA ARG A 244 -11.32 31.20 24.03
C ARG A 244 -11.42 32.59 23.40
N GLN A 245 -11.06 32.72 22.12
CA GLN A 245 -11.15 33.96 21.37
C GLN A 245 -12.60 34.46 21.25
N LYS A 246 -13.55 33.55 20.98
CA LYS A 246 -14.99 33.86 20.95
C LYS A 246 -15.51 34.34 22.32
N GLY A 247 -15.03 33.72 23.41
CA GLY A 247 -15.34 34.13 24.78
C GLY A 247 -14.78 35.50 25.13
N TRP A 248 -13.54 35.77 24.74
CA TRP A 248 -12.90 37.07 24.90
C TRP A 248 -13.67 38.18 24.17
N LEU A 249 -14.05 37.94 22.91
CA LEU A 249 -14.88 38.88 22.12
C LEU A 249 -16.25 39.14 22.78
N LYS A 250 -16.91 38.10 23.30
CA LYS A 250 -18.16 38.27 24.08
C LYS A 250 -17.93 39.11 25.34
N GLY A 251 -16.83 38.89 26.05
CA GLY A 251 -16.45 39.67 27.22
C GLY A 251 -16.26 41.16 26.89
N ILE A 252 -15.59 41.47 25.77
CA ILE A 252 -15.44 42.85 25.29
C ILE A 252 -16.83 43.47 25.01
N ARG A 253 -17.71 42.76 24.31
CA ARG A 253 -19.06 43.25 23.98
C ARG A 253 -19.95 43.44 25.20
N GLN A 254 -19.85 42.59 26.22
CA GLN A 254 -20.67 42.66 27.44
C GLN A 254 -20.10 43.59 28.51
N SER A 255 -18.81 43.93 28.44
CA SER A 255 -18.12 44.77 29.44
C SER A 255 -18.82 46.11 29.69
N PRO A 256 -19.27 46.88 28.67
CA PRO A 256 -20.00 48.13 28.90
C PRO A 256 -21.31 47.93 29.67
N ALA A 257 -22.11 46.92 29.30
CA ALA A 257 -23.38 46.62 29.97
C ALA A 257 -23.17 46.25 31.44
N VAL A 258 -22.16 45.42 31.75
CA VAL A 258 -21.82 45.06 33.13
C VAL A 258 -21.34 46.27 33.93
N LYS A 259 -20.54 47.17 33.34
CA LYS A 259 -20.10 48.41 33.99
C LYS A 259 -21.28 49.31 34.34
N ILE A 260 -22.22 49.52 33.41
CA ILE A 260 -23.46 50.28 33.65
C ILE A 260 -24.27 49.64 34.77
N GLN A 261 -24.50 48.32 34.71
CA GLN A 261 -25.23 47.60 35.76
C GLN A 261 -24.58 47.72 37.14
N ARG A 262 -23.24 47.67 37.22
CA ARG A 262 -22.51 47.88 38.49
C ARG A 262 -22.73 49.28 39.04
N LEU A 263 -22.66 50.32 38.20
CA LEU A 263 -22.90 51.69 38.62
C LEU A 263 -24.33 51.86 39.16
N VAL A 264 -25.33 51.34 38.44
CA VAL A 264 -26.74 51.41 38.84
C VAL A 264 -26.98 50.67 40.17
N ARG A 265 -26.48 49.44 40.30
CA ARG A 265 -26.60 48.67 41.56
C ARG A 265 -25.90 49.35 42.72
N GLY A 266 -24.73 49.94 42.47
CA GLY A 266 -23.99 50.73 43.46
C GLY A 266 -24.76 51.97 43.92
N ASP A 267 -25.37 52.70 42.99
CA ASP A 267 -26.23 53.85 43.33
C ASP A 267 -27.45 53.43 44.15
N ALA A 268 -28.16 52.38 43.73
CA ALA A 268 -29.31 51.85 44.46
C ALA A 268 -28.94 51.39 45.88
N SER A 269 -27.76 50.79 46.07
CA SER A 269 -27.25 50.43 47.39
C SER A 269 -26.94 51.67 48.24
N ARG A 270 -26.28 52.68 47.67
CA ARG A 270 -25.97 53.94 48.39
C ARG A 270 -27.23 54.67 48.83
N ARG A 271 -28.27 54.73 47.98
CA ARG A 271 -29.58 55.30 48.35
C ARG A 271 -30.20 54.56 49.53
N ARG A 272 -30.18 53.22 49.52
CA ARG A 272 -30.65 52.40 50.65
C ARG A 272 -29.86 52.66 51.94
N CYS A 273 -28.53 52.70 51.88
CA CYS A 273 -27.71 53.01 53.06
C CYS A 273 -27.96 54.43 53.60
N ARG A 274 -28.15 55.42 52.73
CA ARG A 274 -28.52 56.79 53.14
C ARG A 274 -29.91 56.85 53.78
N ALA A 275 -30.89 56.10 53.26
CA ALA A 275 -32.21 56.01 53.86
C ALA A 275 -32.20 55.31 55.23
N LEU A 276 -31.30 54.34 55.43
CA LEU A 276 -31.10 53.65 56.70
C LEU A 276 -30.17 54.40 57.68
N GLN A 277 -29.54 55.49 57.25
CA GLN A 277 -28.83 56.39 58.16
C GLN A 277 -29.85 57.13 59.02
N VAL A 278 -30.31 56.47 60.07
CA VAL A 278 -31.01 57.10 61.17
C VAL A 278 -30.05 58.09 61.81
N THR A 279 -30.46 59.35 61.94
CA THR A 279 -29.82 60.39 62.76
C THR A 279 -29.95 60.04 64.24
N ILE A 280 -29.33 58.94 64.67
CA ILE A 280 -29.37 58.50 66.06
C ILE A 280 -28.56 59.51 66.88
N LYS A 281 -29.22 60.17 67.84
CA LYS A 281 -28.58 61.01 68.87
C LYS A 281 -27.75 60.12 69.81
N TYR A 282 -26.62 59.64 69.31
CA TYR A 282 -25.61 58.86 70.05
C TYR A 282 -25.19 59.46 71.41
N PRO A 283 -25.14 60.79 71.62
CA PRO A 283 -24.77 61.33 72.94
C PRO A 283 -25.79 61.04 74.05
N THR A 284 -27.10 61.09 73.77
CA THR A 284 -28.12 60.91 74.82
C THR A 284 -28.20 59.47 75.32
N GLN A 285 -28.03 58.50 74.44
CA GLN A 285 -27.97 57.08 74.81
C GLN A 285 -26.71 56.75 75.62
N ARG A 286 -25.58 57.40 75.30
CA ARG A 286 -24.31 57.21 76.03
C ARG A 286 -24.37 57.78 77.44
N GLU A 287 -25.10 58.87 77.65
CA GLU A 287 -25.33 59.44 78.98
C GLU A 287 -26.25 58.57 79.83
N ALA A 288 -27.34 58.04 79.25
CA ALA A 288 -28.23 57.10 79.92
C ALA A 288 -27.47 55.86 80.43
N TYR A 289 -26.61 55.29 79.57
CA TYR A 289 -25.76 54.15 79.93
C TYR A 289 -24.79 54.47 81.08
N ARG A 290 -24.16 55.65 81.07
CA ARG A 290 -23.25 56.06 82.16
C ARG A 290 -24.00 56.21 83.50
N ARG A 291 -25.22 56.75 83.48
CA ARG A 291 -26.06 56.87 84.69
C ARG A 291 -26.44 55.51 85.25
N GLU A 292 -26.77 54.56 84.38
CA GLU A 292 -27.12 53.19 84.80
C GLU A 292 -25.93 52.47 85.45
N MET A 293 -24.73 52.61 84.88
CA MET A 293 -23.51 52.03 85.45
C MET A 293 -23.13 52.66 86.80
N ALA A 294 -23.26 53.98 86.94
CA ALA A 294 -23.01 54.67 88.20
C ALA A 294 -23.96 54.23 89.32
N ALA A 295 -25.24 53.97 88.99
CA ALA A 295 -26.22 53.46 89.95
C ALA A 295 -25.86 52.05 90.46
N ARG A 296 -25.38 51.17 89.59
CA ARG A 296 -24.91 49.82 89.98
C ARG A 296 -23.70 49.87 90.89
N ASP A 297 -22.74 50.76 90.61
CA ASP A 297 -21.56 50.93 91.46
C ASP A 297 -21.92 51.45 92.86
N GLN A 298 -22.91 52.34 92.97
CA GLN A 298 -23.41 52.83 94.25
C GLN A 298 -24.09 51.71 95.06
N GLN A 299 -24.91 50.88 94.42
CA GLN A 299 -25.53 49.72 95.06
C GLN A 299 -24.48 48.72 95.57
N ALA A 300 -23.44 48.44 94.78
CA ALA A 300 -22.34 47.56 95.18
C ALA A 300 -21.58 48.11 96.41
N LYS A 301 -21.31 49.43 96.45
CA LYS A 301 -20.68 50.08 97.60
C LYS A 301 -21.55 50.00 98.86
N ALA A 302 -22.86 50.17 98.74
CA ALA A 302 -23.78 50.07 99.87
C ALA A 302 -23.83 48.66 100.45
N LEU A 303 -23.83 47.62 99.61
CA LEU A 303 -23.76 46.23 100.03
C LEU A 303 -22.44 45.92 100.76
N ALA A 304 -21.30 46.34 100.19
CA ALA A 304 -19.99 46.15 100.81
C ALA A 304 -19.87 46.86 102.18
N PHE A 305 -20.49 48.03 102.34
CA PHE A 305 -20.54 48.74 103.61
C PHE A 305 -21.37 47.97 104.66
N ARG A 306 -22.53 47.45 104.27
CA ARG A 306 -23.39 46.62 105.13
C ARG A 306 -22.69 45.35 105.59
N GLU A 307 -21.96 44.68 104.71
CA GLU A 307 -21.16 43.51 105.05
C GLU A 307 -20.06 43.82 106.07
N ARG A 308 -19.34 44.94 105.90
CA ARG A 308 -18.33 45.40 106.87
C ARG A 308 -18.95 45.69 108.24
N LEU A 309 -20.12 46.31 108.29
CA LEU A 309 -20.86 46.54 109.54
C LEU A 309 -21.24 45.23 110.22
N MET A 310 -21.78 44.26 109.47
CA MET A 310 -22.13 42.94 110.01
C MET A 310 -20.90 42.18 110.51
N ALA A 311 -19.75 42.30 109.83
CA ALA A 311 -18.50 41.71 110.27
C ALA A 311 -18.01 42.31 111.60
N LYS A 312 -18.07 43.65 111.76
CA LYS A 312 -17.77 44.31 113.04
C LYS A 312 -18.70 43.85 114.16
N TYR A 313 -20.00 43.73 113.88
CA TYR A 313 -20.98 43.28 114.87
C TYR A 313 -20.71 41.84 115.32
N LYS A 314 -20.41 40.93 114.38
CA LYS A 314 -20.01 39.55 114.68
C LYS A 314 -18.74 39.48 115.52
N HIS A 315 -17.75 40.30 115.21
CA HIS A 315 -16.50 40.39 115.98
C HIS A 315 -16.76 40.88 117.41
N GLN A 316 -17.58 41.91 117.58
CA GLN A 316 -17.93 42.45 118.90
C GLN A 316 -18.73 41.44 119.74
N PHE A 317 -19.61 40.66 119.10
CA PHE A 317 -20.33 39.56 119.73
C PHE A 317 -19.38 38.43 120.16
N GLN A 318 -18.41 38.07 119.32
CA GLN A 318 -17.37 37.10 119.66
C GLN A 318 -16.51 37.57 120.84
N ILE A 319 -16.09 38.85 120.87
CA ILE A 319 -15.38 39.43 122.03
C ILE A 319 -16.24 39.30 123.28
N LYS A 320 -17.50 39.77 123.28
CA LYS A 320 -18.37 39.65 124.47
C LYS A 320 -18.53 38.20 124.95
N ARG A 321 -18.58 37.24 124.03
CA ARG A 321 -18.63 35.80 124.34
C ARG A 321 -17.32 35.31 124.94
N THR A 322 -16.16 35.68 124.38
CA THR A 322 -14.85 35.29 124.93
C THR A 322 -14.55 35.98 126.26
N THR A 323 -14.91 37.25 126.44
CA THR A 323 -14.78 37.96 127.73
C THR A 323 -15.64 37.30 128.82
N ARG A 324 -16.85 36.83 128.49
CA ARG A 324 -17.66 36.02 129.43
C ARG A 324 -17.01 34.69 129.79
N MET A 325 -16.32 34.04 128.85
CA MET A 325 -15.57 32.80 129.14
C MET A 325 -14.31 33.06 129.98
N ILE A 326 -13.63 34.21 129.80
CA ILE A 326 -12.44 34.60 130.58
C ILE A 326 -12.80 34.96 132.04
N VAL A 327 -13.96 35.57 132.30
CA VAL A 327 -14.43 35.88 133.67
C VAL A 327 -14.78 34.63 134.48
N GLN A 328 -15.03 33.48 133.84
CA GLN A 328 -15.32 32.21 134.52
C GLN A 328 -14.12 31.29 134.74
N GLN A 329 -12.91 31.64 134.27
CA GLN A 329 -11.72 30.82 134.47
C GLN A 329 -10.51 31.64 134.91
N ALA A 330 -10.42 31.87 136.22
CA ALA A 330 -9.15 32.14 136.88
C ALA A 330 -8.45 30.80 137.18
N LYS A 331 -7.51 30.39 136.32
CA LYS A 331 -6.29 29.62 136.66
C LYS A 331 -5.36 29.58 135.42
N PRO A 332 -4.04 29.76 135.57
CA PRO A 332 -3.16 29.99 134.44
C PRO A 332 -2.56 28.68 133.90
N SER A 333 -2.60 28.48 132.59
CA SER A 333 -1.66 27.57 131.93
C SER A 333 -1.37 27.98 130.48
N LYS A 334 -0.12 28.39 130.28
CA LYS A 334 0.81 28.12 129.16
C LYS A 334 0.28 28.19 127.71
N HIS A 335 0.83 29.16 126.98
CA HIS A 335 1.36 29.12 125.61
C HIS A 335 1.05 27.87 124.74
N VAL A 336 0.51 28.08 123.53
CA VAL A 336 1.16 27.78 122.22
C VAL A 336 0.22 28.16 121.05
N ASP A 337 0.69 29.13 120.27
CA ASP A 337 0.80 29.30 118.81
C ASP A 337 -0.31 28.93 117.79
N PHE A 338 -0.67 30.01 117.09
CA PHE A 338 -1.03 30.18 115.68
C PHE A 338 -0.26 29.28 114.68
N ARG A 339 -1.00 28.68 113.73
CA ARG A 339 -0.72 28.43 112.28
C ARG A 339 -1.50 27.18 111.84
N SER A 340 -1.98 26.97 110.61
CA SER A 340 -1.76 27.63 109.33
C SER A 340 -2.87 27.15 108.38
N TRP A 341 -3.49 28.10 107.68
CA TRP A 341 -4.20 27.85 106.43
C TRP A 341 -3.20 27.31 105.39
N SER A 342 -3.42 26.11 104.86
CA SER A 342 -2.82 25.73 103.57
C SER A 342 -3.90 25.28 102.59
N SER A 343 -3.93 26.02 101.49
CA SER A 343 -4.85 25.90 100.37
C SER A 343 -4.60 24.61 99.61
N ASN A 344 -5.62 23.76 99.51
CA ASN A 344 -5.71 22.67 98.54
C ASN A 344 -5.66 23.26 97.12
N ARG A 345 -4.48 23.24 96.48
CA ARG A 345 -4.37 23.58 95.05
C ARG A 345 -4.91 22.41 94.21
N ASN A 346 -5.86 22.75 93.35
CA ASN A 346 -6.59 21.86 92.45
C ASN A 346 -5.63 21.00 91.59
N GLN A 347 -5.69 19.68 91.74
CA GLN A 347 -4.83 18.71 91.04
C GLN A 347 -4.88 18.85 89.51
N ASN A 348 -5.99 19.37 88.96
CA ASN A 348 -6.13 19.63 87.53
C ASN A 348 -5.20 20.75 87.01
N ALA A 349 -4.87 21.72 87.86
CA ALA A 349 -3.93 22.79 87.50
C ALA A 349 -2.48 22.27 87.39
N VAL A 350 -2.14 21.26 88.20
CA VAL A 350 -0.82 20.60 88.17
C VAL A 350 -0.68 19.74 86.91
N ARG A 351 -1.69 18.92 86.58
CA ARG A 351 -1.73 18.13 85.34
C ARG A 351 -1.63 18.98 84.06
N PHE A 352 -2.29 20.14 84.04
CA PHE A 352 -2.24 21.04 82.89
C PHE A 352 -0.85 21.65 82.68
N ALA A 353 -0.16 21.98 83.78
CA ALA A 353 1.20 22.51 83.71
C ALA A 353 2.21 21.47 83.19
N GLU A 354 2.01 20.19 83.50
CA GLU A 354 2.84 19.08 83.01
C GLU A 354 2.68 18.83 81.51
N ILE A 355 1.44 18.73 81.03
CA ILE A 355 1.15 18.48 79.60
C ILE A 355 1.65 19.65 78.74
N LYS A 356 1.50 20.88 79.23
CA LYS A 356 2.00 22.07 78.55
C LYS A 356 3.53 22.03 78.36
N ARG A 357 4.30 21.58 79.38
CA ARG A 357 5.76 21.44 79.28
C ARG A 357 6.17 20.38 78.25
N GLN A 358 5.45 19.25 78.19
CA GLN A 358 5.77 18.16 77.25
C GLN A 358 5.58 18.57 75.78
N LEU A 359 4.60 19.43 75.50
CA LEU A 359 4.30 19.89 74.14
C LEU A 359 5.15 21.10 73.72
N GLU A 360 5.45 22.03 74.64
CA GLU A 360 6.34 23.16 74.37
C GLU A 360 7.80 22.72 74.13
N GLY A 361 8.21 21.58 74.69
CA GLY A 361 9.57 21.02 74.53
C GLY A 361 9.87 20.38 73.17
N LYS A 362 8.85 19.91 72.42
CA LYS A 362 9.07 19.18 71.14
C LYS A 362 8.87 20.01 69.87
N HIS A 363 8.07 21.08 69.88
CA HIS A 363 7.74 21.83 68.65
C HIS A 363 7.73 23.36 68.78
N GLY A 364 8.38 23.92 69.80
CA GLY A 364 8.37 25.36 70.02
C GLY A 364 6.96 25.89 70.35
N ARG A 365 6.89 27.14 70.83
CA ARG A 365 5.64 27.73 71.35
C ARG A 365 4.56 27.83 70.27
N LEU A 366 3.61 26.89 70.25
CA LEU A 366 2.42 26.95 69.41
C LEU A 366 1.50 28.08 69.90
N ARG A 367 1.56 29.25 69.24
CA ARG A 367 0.56 30.33 69.38
C ARG A 367 -0.27 30.46 68.11
N GLY A 368 -1.55 30.81 68.27
CA GLY A 368 -2.45 31.18 67.19
C GLY A 368 -3.45 30.10 66.75
N PRO A 369 -4.07 30.25 65.56
CA PRO A 369 -5.22 29.45 65.11
C PRO A 369 -4.98 27.94 65.12
N LYS A 370 -3.73 27.50 64.93
CA LYS A 370 -3.32 26.09 65.00
C LYS A 370 -3.61 25.46 66.37
N PHE A 371 -3.54 26.22 67.46
CA PHE A 371 -3.86 25.74 68.81
C PHE A 371 -5.36 25.47 69.00
N HIS A 372 -6.22 26.32 68.41
CA HIS A 372 -7.67 26.15 68.49
C HIS A 372 -8.17 25.00 67.59
N ILE A 373 -7.52 24.78 66.45
CA ILE A 373 -7.81 23.66 65.54
C ILE A 373 -7.43 22.31 66.19
N LEU A 374 -6.29 22.23 66.86
CA LEU A 374 -5.88 21.05 67.64
C LEU A 374 -6.82 20.79 68.82
N LYS A 375 -7.25 21.85 69.53
CA LYS A 375 -8.25 21.75 70.59
C LYS A 375 -9.56 21.17 70.05
N ALA A 376 -10.02 21.60 68.87
CA ALA A 376 -11.24 21.08 68.24
C ALA A 376 -11.10 19.62 67.77
N GLN A 377 -9.94 19.23 67.26
CA GLN A 377 -9.66 17.85 66.80
C GLN A 377 -9.58 16.84 67.94
N MET A 378 -9.11 17.25 69.13
CA MET A 378 -9.05 16.36 70.31
C MET A 378 -10.41 16.05 70.94
N TYR A 379 -11.41 16.92 70.77
CA TYR A 379 -12.77 16.71 71.29
C TYR A 379 -13.74 16.15 70.23
N ALA A 380 -13.25 15.88 69.01
CA ALA A 380 -14.06 15.24 67.96
C ALA A 380 -14.13 13.72 68.24
N PRO A 381 -15.32 13.11 68.34
CA PRO A 381 -15.47 11.67 68.56
C PRO A 381 -14.88 10.88 67.37
N LEU A 382 -14.08 9.86 67.69
CA LEU A 382 -13.42 8.96 66.72
C LEU A 382 -14.47 8.28 65.83
N ALA A 383 -14.64 8.78 64.61
CA ALA A 383 -15.38 8.07 63.57
C ALA A 383 -14.56 6.85 63.09
N ALA A 384 -15.23 5.70 63.02
CA ALA A 384 -14.67 4.39 62.69
C ALA A 384 -13.84 4.36 61.39
N PRO A 385 -12.84 3.45 61.28
CA PRO A 385 -11.90 3.42 60.16
C PRO A 385 -12.56 2.89 58.88
N ARG A 386 -12.46 3.66 57.78
CA ARG A 386 -12.76 3.16 56.42
C ARG A 386 -11.50 2.56 55.77
N PRO A 387 -11.64 1.47 54.99
CA PRO A 387 -10.52 0.71 54.46
C PRO A 387 -9.80 1.41 53.31
N SER A 388 -8.51 1.06 53.21
CA SER A 388 -7.48 1.62 52.35
C SER A 388 -7.73 1.46 50.84
N SER A 389 -7.76 2.58 50.11
CA SER A 389 -7.45 2.60 48.67
C SER A 389 -6.00 3.03 48.50
N LYS A 390 -5.10 2.07 48.26
CA LYS A 390 -3.72 2.32 47.83
C LYS A 390 -3.75 2.92 46.42
N VAL A 391 -3.23 4.14 46.28
CA VAL A 391 -2.78 4.71 45.00
C VAL A 391 -1.27 4.88 45.14
N SER A 392 -0.50 4.00 44.49
CA SER A 392 0.95 4.15 44.32
C SER A 392 1.20 4.96 43.05
N VAL A 393 1.82 6.12 43.21
CA VAL A 393 2.48 6.87 42.12
C VAL A 393 3.94 6.89 42.50
N ASP A 394 4.76 6.12 41.78
CA ASP A 394 6.20 6.31 41.74
C ASP A 394 6.60 6.66 40.30
N ASP A 395 7.19 7.85 40.18
CA ASP A 395 8.02 8.28 39.08
C ASP A 395 9.39 7.55 39.15
N ARG A 396 9.88 7.10 37.98
CA ARG A 396 11.28 7.15 37.48
C ARG A 396 11.68 5.89 36.68
N ALA A 397 11.60 6.02 35.36
CA ALA A 397 12.65 5.69 34.38
C ALA A 397 12.28 6.33 33.04
#